data_AF-A0A359G1N0-F1
#
_entry.id   AF-A0A359G1N0-F1
#
_cell.length_a   1.000
_cell.length_b   1.000
_cell.length_c   1.000
_cell.angle_alpha   90.00
_cell.angle_beta   90.00
_cell.angle_gamma   90.00
#
_symmetry.space_group_name_H-M   'P 1'
#
loop_
_entity.id
_entity.type
_entity.pdbx_description
1 polymer ?
#
loop_
_entity_poly.entity_id
_entity_poly.type
_entity_poly.pdbx_seq_one_letter_code
_entity_poly.pdbx_strand_id
1 'polypeptide(L)' 'VKLAAGWLIDRAGMKGYAEGRVGVHERQALVLVNLGGATGGEVIAFARRVQQAVGERFGIAIDTEVNIL' A
#
# COMPACT_ATOMS: atom_id res chain seq x y z
N VAL A 1 12.54 7.56 -16.76
CA VAL A 1 11.16 8.06 -16.58
C VAL A 1 10.81 7.90 -15.10
N LYS A 2 10.19 8.90 -14.45
CA LYS A 2 9.77 8.81 -13.03
C LYS A 2 8.27 8.55 -12.99
N LEU A 3 7.85 7.42 -12.43
CA LEU A 3 6.45 7.09 -12.23
C LEU A 3 6.01 7.49 -10.83
N ALA A 4 4.78 7.97 -10.69
CA ALA A 4 4.21 8.29 -9.39
C ALA A 4 3.64 7.03 -8.75
N ALA A 5 4.27 6.53 -7.68
CA ALA A 5 3.82 5.32 -6.97
C ALA A 5 2.37 5.44 -6.48
N GLY A 6 1.95 6.63 -6.01
CA GLY A 6 0.56 6.85 -5.61
C GLY A 6 -0.44 6.66 -6.76
N TRP A 7 -0.05 7.02 -8.00
CA TRP A 7 -0.90 6.77 -9.18
C TRP A 7 -1.00 5.27 -9.49
N LEU A 8 0.11 4.54 -9.36
CA LEU A 8 0.12 3.08 -9.55
C LEU A 8 -0.76 2.38 -8.51
N ILE A 9 -0.66 2.75 -7.23
CA ILE A 9 -1.46 2.18 -6.15
C ILE A 9 -2.96 2.47 -6.34
N ASP A 10 -3.31 3.70 -6.73
CA ASP A 10 -4.70 4.08 -7.05
C ASP A 10 -5.24 3.25 -8.22
N ARG A 11 -4.48 3.15 -9.31
CA ARG A 11 -4.87 2.39 -10.51
C ARG A 11 -4.81 0.87 -10.34
N ALA A 12 -4.12 0.37 -9.32
CA ALA A 12 -4.20 -1.02 -8.86
C ALA A 12 -5.47 -1.30 -8.04
N GLY A 13 -6.30 -0.28 -7.76
CA GLY A 13 -7.54 -0.42 -7.00
C GLY A 13 -7.34 -0.45 -5.48
N MET A 14 -6.14 -0.11 -5.00
CA MET A 14 -5.81 -0.21 -3.58
C MET A 14 -6.19 1.03 -2.77
N LYS A 15 -6.48 2.18 -3.41
CA LYS A 15 -6.85 3.41 -2.69
C LYS A 15 -8.20 3.25 -1.99
N GLY A 16 -8.23 3.52 -0.68
CA GLY A 16 -9.41 3.27 0.15
C GLY A 16 -9.65 1.79 0.47
N TYR A 17 -8.82 0.88 -0.03
CA TYR A 17 -8.93 -0.53 0.30
C TYR A 17 -8.46 -0.76 1.74
N ALA A 18 -9.19 -1.60 2.46
CA ALA A 18 -8.88 -1.99 3.83
C ALA A 18 -9.00 -3.51 3.98
N GLU A 19 -8.14 -4.07 4.83
CA GLU A 19 -8.15 -5.47 5.22
C GLU A 19 -7.91 -5.56 6.73
N GLY A 20 -8.92 -6.03 7.47
CA GLY A 20 -8.85 -6.07 8.93
C GLY A 20 -8.66 -4.68 9.54
N ARG A 21 -7.51 -4.47 10.19
CA ARG A 21 -7.18 -3.24 10.94
C ARG A 21 -6.25 -2.29 10.19
N VAL A 22 -5.94 -2.58 8.93
CA VAL A 22 -5.04 -1.79 8.08
C VAL A 22 -5.70 -1.47 6.76
N GLY A 23 -5.32 -0.33 6.17
CA GLY A 23 -5.85 0.08 4.88
C GLY A 23 -4.98 1.11 4.18
N VAL A 24 -5.38 1.51 2.98
CA VAL A 24 -4.83 2.67 2.27
C VAL A 24 -5.78 3.85 2.47
N HIS A 25 -5.24 5.03 2.76
CA HIS A 25 -6.03 6.24 2.95
C HIS A 25 -6.86 6.60 1.71
N GLU A 26 -8.14 6.90 1.89
CA GLU A 26 -9.11 7.13 0.80
C GLU A 26 -8.73 8.28 -0.14
N ARG A 27 -7.98 9.27 0.36
CA ARG A 27 -7.59 10.46 -0.42
C ARG A 27 -6.12 10.47 -0.84
N GLN A 28 -5.28 9.61 -0.26
CA GLN A 28 -3.83 9.63 -0.43
C GLN A 28 -3.29 8.20 -0.55
N ALA A 29 -3.13 7.70 -1.78
CA ALA A 29 -2.82 6.30 -2.05
C ALA A 29 -1.43 5.85 -1.53
N LEU A 30 -0.52 6.77 -1.22
CA LEU A 30 0.79 6.46 -0.63
C LEU A 30 0.74 6.21 0.88
N VAL A 31 -0.38 6.50 1.53
CA VAL A 31 -0.50 6.45 2.99
C VAL A 31 -1.23 5.18 3.40
N LEU A 32 -0.52 4.31 4.11
CA LEU A 32 -1.14 3.21 4.85
C LEU A 32 -1.66 3.74 6.20
N VAL A 33 -2.84 3.27 6.59
CA VAL A 33 -3.51 3.68 7.83
C VAL A 33 -3.74 2.49 8.74
N ASN A 34 -3.52 2.71 10.04
CA ASN A 34 -3.96 1.81 11.10
C ASN A 34 -5.38 2.24 11.50
N LEU A 35 -6.36 1.38 11.25
CA LEU A 35 -7.77 1.60 11.55
C LEU A 35 -8.12 1.34 13.02
N GLY A 36 -7.12 0.95 13.82
CA GLY A 36 -7.22 0.74 15.27
C GLY A 36 -6.61 -0.61 15.66
N GLY A 37 -5.57 -0.58 16.49
CA GLY A 37 -4.99 -1.78 17.09
C GLY A 37 -4.32 -2.74 16.10
N ALA A 38 -3.91 -2.28 14.92
CA ALA A 38 -3.04 -3.07 14.04
C ALA A 38 -1.63 -3.18 14.63
N THR A 39 -1.07 -4.37 14.49
CA THR A 39 0.32 -4.69 14.79
C THR A 39 1.24 -4.30 13.64
N GLY A 40 2.55 -4.15 13.90
CA GLY A 40 3.53 -3.90 12.85
C GLY A 40 3.57 -5.01 11.79
N GLY A 41 3.37 -6.26 12.20
CA GLY A 41 3.28 -7.41 11.29
C GLY A 41 2.11 -7.29 10.30
N GLU A 42 0.93 -6.87 10.78
CA GLU A 42 -0.23 -6.61 9.92
C GLU A 42 0.03 -5.48 8.92
N VAL A 43 0.65 -4.37 9.36
CA VAL A 43 1.03 -3.27 8.47
C VAL A 43 2.00 -3.73 7.38
N ILE A 44 3.03 -4.50 7.75
CA ILE A 44 4.04 -5.01 6.79
C ILE A 44 3.39 -5.99 5.80
N ALA A 45 2.53 -6.89 6.28
CA ALA A 45 1.82 -7.82 5.41
C ALA A 45 0.93 -7.07 4.41
N PHE A 46 0.22 -6.04 4.87
CA PHE A 46 -0.62 -5.20 4.01
C PHE A 46 0.21 -4.39 3.01
N ALA A 47 1.36 -3.84 3.41
CA ALA A 47 2.28 -3.17 2.49
C ALA A 47 2.72 -4.09 1.34
N ARG A 48 3.08 -5.35 1.65
CA ARG A 48 3.41 -6.37 0.63
C ARG A 48 2.24 -6.67 -0.30
N ARG A 49 1.01 -6.70 0.23
CA ARG A 49 -0.20 -6.88 -0.57
C ARG A 49 -0.37 -5.75 -1.59
N VAL A 50 -0.16 -4.50 -1.18
CA VAL A 50 -0.19 -3.32 -2.06
C VAL A 50 0.88 -3.41 -3.14
N GLN A 51 2.12 -3.77 -2.77
CA GLN A 51 3.22 -3.97 -3.72
C GLN A 51 2.88 -5.06 -4.75
N GLN A 52 2.34 -6.18 -4.29
CA GLN A 52 1.91 -7.28 -5.16
C GLN A 52 0.83 -6.84 -6.14
N ALA A 53 -0.20 -6.12 -5.69
CA ALA A 53 -1.28 -5.64 -6.55
C ALA A 53 -0.75 -4.72 -7.67
N VAL A 54 0.21 -3.84 -7.35
CA VAL A 54 0.88 -2.99 -8.36
C VAL A 54 1.72 -3.83 -9.32
N GLY A 55 2.48 -4.80 -8.79
CA GLY A 55 3.28 -5.73 -9.59
C GLY A 55 2.44 -6.56 -10.57
N GLU A 56 1.33 -7.14 -10.11
CA GLU A 56 0.41 -7.93 -10.92
C GLU A 56 -0.28 -7.08 -11.99
N ARG A 57 -0.64 -5.82 -11.67
CA ARG A 57 -1.38 -4.95 -12.59
C ARG A 57 -0.50 -4.32 -13.66
N PHE A 58 0.73 -3.94 -13.31
CA PHE A 58 1.59 -3.12 -14.18
C PHE A 58 2.92 -3.79 -14.55
N GLY A 59 3.29 -4.91 -13.92
CA GLY A 59 4.62 -5.50 -14.06
C GLY A 59 5.72 -4.65 -13.42
N ILE A 60 5.37 -3.78 -12.47
CA ILE A 60 6.29 -2.83 -11.82
C ILE A 60 6.40 -3.15 -10.34
N ALA A 61 7.63 -3.35 -9.85
CA ALA A 61 7.91 -3.44 -8.43
C ALA A 61 8.01 -2.02 -7.82
N ILE A 62 7.47 -1.84 -6.61
CA ILE A 62 7.60 -0.61 -5.83
C ILE A 62 8.12 -0.94 -4.43
N ASP A 63 8.98 -0.07 -3.90
CA ASP A 63 9.61 -0.26 -2.58
C ASP A 63 8.91 0.58 -1.50
N THR A 64 9.10 0.17 -0.24
CA THR A 64 8.62 0.90 0.93
C THR A 64 9.64 1.95 1.33
N GLU A 65 9.20 3.18 1.60
CA GLU A 65 10.08 4.28 2.04
C GLU A 65 10.38 4.23 3.56
N VAL A 66 9.47 3.65 4.34
CA VAL A 66 9.57 3.59 5.80
C VAL A 66 10.57 2.52 6.23
N ASN A 67 11.46 2.88 7.16
CA ASN A 67 12.36 1.94 7.81
C ASN A 67 11.58 0.98 8.71
N ILE A 68 11.79 -0.31 8.50
CA ILE A 68 11.26 -1.39 9.35
C ILE A 68 12.39 -1.77 10.31
N LEU A 69 12.14 -1.69 11.61
CA LEU A 69 13.09 -1.96 12.70
C LEU A 69 12.89 -3.35 13.31
#